data_AF-A0A6I6EWY8-F1
#
_entry.id   AF-A0A6I6EWY8-F1
#
_cell.length_a   1.000
_cell.length_b   1.000
_cell.length_c   1.000
_cell.angle_alpha   90.00
_cell.angle_beta   90.00
_cell.angle_gamma   90.00
#
_symmetry.space_group_name_H-M   'P 1'
#
loop_
_entity.id
_entity.type
_entity.pdbx_description
1 polymer ?
#
loop_
_entity_poly.entity_id
_entity_poly.type
_entity_poly.pdbx_seq_one_letter_code
_entity_poly.pdbx_strand_id
1 'polypeptide(L)' 'MPKPAYLYSLPYEYYEKYKIRKYGFHGIAFRNMAKGVEKLLGRSFKEFKIVNMMLGIY' A
#
# COMPACT_ATOMS: atom_id res chain seq x y z
N MET A 1 -6.26 1.49 -2.44
CA MET A 1 -6.08 2.83 -1.82
C MET A 1 -7.34 3.66 -2.09
N PRO A 2 -7.93 4.32 -1.08
CA PRO A 2 -9.05 5.23 -1.26
C PRO A 2 -8.63 6.52 -1.97
N LYS A 3 -9.59 7.24 -2.58
CA LYS A 3 -9.36 8.47 -3.39
C LYS A 3 -8.48 9.52 -2.69
N PRO A 4 -8.73 9.88 -1.42
CA PRO A 4 -7.90 10.87 -0.72
C PRO A 4 -6.45 10.40 -0.50
N ALA A 5 -6.19 9.09 -0.46
CA ALA A 5 -4.87 8.56 -0.17
C ALA A 5 -3.94 8.60 -1.40
N TYR A 6 -4.49 8.47 -2.62
CA TYR A 6 -3.67 8.43 -3.84
C TYR A 6 -3.61 9.75 -4.61
N LEU A 7 -4.54 10.68 -4.38
CA LEU A 7 -4.48 12.00 -5.00
C LEU A 7 -3.42 12.87 -4.31
N TYR A 8 -2.75 13.70 -5.12
CA TYR A 8 -1.91 14.77 -4.61
C TYR A 8 -2.72 16.07 -4.54
N SER A 9 -2.29 17.01 -3.70
CA SER A 9 -2.84 18.37 -3.62
C SER A 9 -2.39 19.25 -4.81
N LEU A 10 -2.58 18.73 -6.02
CA LEU A 10 -2.32 19.39 -7.30
C LEU A 10 -3.66 19.64 -8.02
N PRO A 11 -3.71 20.50 -9.05
CA PRO A 11 -4.92 20.65 -9.88
C PRO A 11 -5.46 19.30 -10.35
N TYR A 12 -6.76 19.07 -10.17
CA TYR A 12 -7.38 17.76 -10.44
C TYR A 12 -7.25 17.32 -11.91
N GLU A 13 -7.23 18.28 -12.83
CA GLU A 13 -6.99 18.06 -14.26
C GLU A 13 -5.70 17.27 -14.53
N TYR A 14 -4.67 17.40 -13.68
CA TYR A 14 -3.42 16.67 -13.87
C TYR A 14 -3.59 15.17 -13.59
N TYR A 15 -4.44 14.82 -12.62
CA TYR A 15 -4.84 13.44 -12.41
C TYR A 15 -5.65 12.93 -13.59
N GLU A 16 -6.57 13.73 -14.13
CA GLU A 16 -7.43 13.27 -15.22
C GLU A 16 -6.67 13.08 -16.54
N LYS A 17 -5.88 14.08 -16.93
CA LYS A 17 -5.14 14.12 -18.20
C LYS A 17 -3.88 13.26 -18.18
N TYR A 18 -3.09 13.36 -17.11
CA TYR A 18 -1.76 12.73 -17.04
C TYR A 18 -1.69 11.53 -16.09
N LYS A 19 -2.80 11.21 -15.39
CA LYS A 19 -2.84 10.12 -14.39
C LYS A 19 -1.82 10.30 -13.27
N ILE A 20 -1.51 11.55 -12.90
CA ILE A 20 -0.63 11.84 -11.77
C ILE A 20 -1.32 11.43 -10.46
N ARG A 21 -0.76 10.44 -9.76
CA ARG A 21 -1.24 9.91 -8.48
C ARG A 21 -0.15 9.13 -7.76
N LYS A 22 -0.35 8.80 -6.48
CA LYS A 22 0.44 7.76 -5.80
C LYS A 22 -0.02 6.39 -6.31
N TYR A 23 0.93 5.61 -6.82
CA TYR A 23 0.70 4.22 -7.25
C TYR A 23 1.13 3.22 -6.16
N GLY A 24 2.18 3.56 -5.41
CA GLY A 24 2.83 2.65 -4.47
C GLY A 24 3.81 1.71 -5.18
N PHE A 25 4.73 1.15 -4.41
CA PHE A 25 5.77 0.22 -4.89
C PHE A 25 5.91 -0.97 -3.92
N HIS A 26 6.72 -1.96 -4.27
CA HIS A 26 6.98 -3.16 -3.45
C HIS A 26 5.72 -3.95 -3.04
N GLY A 27 4.65 -3.88 -3.84
CA GLY A 27 3.36 -4.48 -3.50
C GLY A 27 3.40 -6.02 -3.33
N ILE A 28 4.30 -6.71 -4.04
CA ILE A 28 4.50 -8.17 -3.85
C ILE A 28 5.08 -8.43 -2.45
N ALA A 29 6.13 -7.71 -2.05
CA ALA A 29 6.77 -7.85 -0.75
C ALA A 29 5.77 -7.55 0.38
N PHE A 30 5.03 -6.43 0.30
CA PHE A 30 4.02 -6.09 1.30
C PHE A 30 2.90 -7.14 1.42
N ARG A 31 2.47 -7.75 0.31
CA ARG A 31 1.49 -8.87 0.36
C ARG A 31 2.08 -10.10 1.03
N ASN A 32 3.34 -10.43 0.74
CA ASN A 32 4.00 -11.58 1.36
C ASN A 32 4.21 -11.38 2.86
N MET A 33 4.64 -10.19 3.29
CA MET A 33 4.75 -9.83 4.71
C MET A 33 3.40 -9.95 5.43
N ALA A 34 2.32 -9.43 4.85
CA ALA A 34 0.97 -9.54 5.42
C ALA A 34 0.52 -10.99 5.59
N LYS A 35 0.80 -11.87 4.62
CA LYS A 35 0.54 -13.31 4.76
C LYS A 35 1.41 -13.98 5.83
N GLY A 36 2.64 -13.49 6.04
CA GLY A 36 3.52 -13.96 7.11
C GLY A 36 2.94 -13.70 8.51
N VAL A 37 2.23 -12.57 8.68
CA VAL A 37 1.53 -12.26 9.94
C VAL A 37 0.47 -13.31 10.27
N GLU A 38 -0.25 -13.84 9.27
CA GLU A 38 -1.25 -14.89 9.50
C GLU A 38 -0.63 -16.17 10.06
N LYS A 39 0.54 -16.55 9.54
CA LYS A 39 1.30 -17.71 10.03
C LYS A 39 1.80 -17.50 11.46
N LEU A 40 2.22 -16.28 11.79
CA LEU A 40 2.77 -15.96 13.10
C LEU A 40 1.69 -15.91 14.19
N LEU A 41 0.52 -15.34 13.88
CA LEU A 41 -0.54 -15.07 14.86
C LEU A 41 -1.68 -16.10 14.83
N GLY A 42 -1.69 -17.01 13.85
CA GLY A 42 -2.75 -18.02 13.68
C GLY A 42 -4.14 -17.43 13.38
N ARG A 43 -4.19 -16.16 12.94
CA ARG A 43 -5.41 -15.36 12.70
C ARG A 43 -5.26 -14.57 11.43
N SER A 44 -6.35 -14.13 10.81
CA SER A 44 -6.22 -13.39 9.55
C SER A 44 -5.60 -12.02 9.79
N PHE A 45 -4.70 -11.59 8.90
CA PHE A 45 -4.05 -10.28 9.00
C PHE A 45 -5.07 -9.14 8.85
N LYS A 46 -6.23 -9.43 8.28
CA LYS A 46 -7.36 -8.49 8.10
C LYS A 46 -8.01 -8.07 9.43
N GLU A 47 -7.79 -8.82 10.50
CA GLU A 47 -8.30 -8.50 11.84
C GLU A 47 -7.50 -7.39 12.53
N PHE A 48 -6.33 -7.04 11.99
CA PHE A 48 -5.38 -6.12 12.60
C PHE A 48 -5.17 -4.86 11.75
N LYS A 49 -4.80 -3.76 12.41
CA LYS A 49 -4.28 -2.55 11.76
C LYS A 49 -2.76 -2.66 11.71
N ILE A 50 -2.21 -3.01 10.55
CA ILE A 50 -0.78 -3.32 10.38
C ILE A 50 -0.09 -2.20 9.59
N VAL A 51 1.10 -1.80 10.06
CA VAL A 51 2.05 -0.95 9.31
C VAL A 51 3.22 -1.82 8.87
N ASN A 52 3.39 -2.02 7.56
CA ASN A 52 4.50 -2.78 7.00
C ASN A 52 5.66 -1.85 6.64
N MET A 53 6.88 -2.24 7.01
CA MET A 53 8.11 -1.53 6.64
C MET A 53 8.98 -2.44 5.77
N MET A 54 9.07 -2.15 4.48
CA MET A 54 10.04 -2.79 3.58
C MET A 54 11.29 -1.93 3.57
N LEU A 55 12.36 -2.43 4.19
CA LEU A 55 13.62 -1.71 4.33
C LEU A 55 14.69 -2.45 3.53
N GLY A 56 15.06 -1.88 2.38
CA GLY A 56 16.06 -2.45 1.49
C GLY A 56 15.47 -3.16 0.27
N ILE A 57 16.37 -3.61 -0.59
CA ILE A 57 16.08 -4.33 -1.85
C ILE A 57 16.94 -5.60 -1.99
N TYR A 58 17.72 -5.94 -0.96
CA TYR A 58 18.68 -7.03 -0.92
C TYR A 58 18.25 -8.07 0.10
#